data_AF-A0A2R5GRL8-F1
#
_entry.id   AF-A0A2R5GRL8-F1
#
_cell.length_a   1.000
_cell.length_b   1.000
_cell.length_c   1.000
_cell.angle_alpha   90.00
_cell.angle_beta   90.00
_cell.angle_gamma   90.00
#
_symmetry.space_group_name_H-M   'P 1'
#
loop_
_entity.id
_entity.type
_entity.pdbx_description
1 polymer ?
#
loop_
_entity_poly.entity_id
_entity_poly.type
_entity_poly.pdbx_seq_one_letter_code
_entity_poly.pdbx_strand_id
1 'polypeptide(L)'
;MLYDQCPLDSNTWVPKLCKSGEAGECGCCIPKDECPLTDECKQKGGHCTPLEECPKPNSWVYDLCKQGNYDGDCGCCFTEITPTRDPTPYPTPGCDDTDECLAEGGECIPREECKEPNKWVFELCGQDPDIDCGCCIPEVTPTKKPTPYPTPGCDDTDECLAEGGECIPREECKEPNKWVPDLCTDDSTIDCGCCIPETDECLAEGGECIPREECKEPNKWVFELCGQDPDIDCGCCIPTLECPITDECKDHGGVCMEQRKMMQQVQLIVAVLAICVVAALGGSFKTLVVDEPKPELMELTILPAFLGGTHYGDPAEGCKQDEVAVRIQGIEGALCSPKCSAMQCPSDVPDGCDAKPQCILQDAGSGNKYCALACGKGTDCGEGASCQIIFTGIGICTYSD
;
A
#
# COMPACT_ATOMS: atom_id res chain seq x y z
N MET A 1 -44.10 30.99 16.22
CA MET A 1 -44.68 30.26 17.36
C MET A 1 -44.82 31.24 18.53
N LEU A 2 -45.24 30.81 19.73
CA LEU A 2 -45.02 31.53 21.01
C LEU A 2 -43.72 31.01 21.66
N TYR A 3 -43.05 31.82 22.49
CA TYR A 3 -41.73 31.47 23.09
C TYR A 3 -41.74 30.12 23.81
N ASP A 4 -42.79 29.92 24.60
CA ASP A 4 -43.10 28.76 25.43
C ASP A 4 -43.49 27.51 24.63
N GLN A 5 -43.61 27.62 23.30
CA GLN A 5 -43.80 26.49 22.39
C GLN A 5 -42.50 26.08 21.67
N CYS A 6 -41.38 26.76 21.95
CA CYS A 6 -40.08 26.41 21.40
C CYS A 6 -39.37 25.41 22.33
N PRO A 7 -39.03 24.19 21.89
CA PRO A 7 -38.22 23.25 22.66
C PRO A 7 -36.78 23.80 22.77
N LEU A 8 -36.52 24.58 23.81
CA LEU A 8 -35.26 25.32 24.02
C LEU A 8 -34.05 24.43 24.31
N ASP A 9 -34.29 23.15 24.56
CA ASP A 9 -33.30 22.09 24.64
C ASP A 9 -32.59 21.89 23.29
N SER A 10 -33.35 21.77 22.20
CA SER A 10 -32.82 21.52 20.84
C SER A 10 -32.88 22.73 19.90
N ASN A 11 -33.50 23.83 20.32
CA ASN A 11 -33.76 24.99 19.45
C ASN A 11 -33.45 26.31 20.16
N THR A 12 -33.19 27.36 19.36
CA THR A 12 -33.04 28.73 19.83
C THR A 12 -34.21 29.58 19.36
N TRP A 13 -34.74 30.39 20.29
CA TRP A 13 -35.80 31.33 19.98
C TRP A 13 -35.26 32.66 19.44
N VAL A 14 -35.74 33.07 18.27
CA VAL A 14 -35.36 34.33 17.63
C VAL A 14 -36.60 35.23 17.48
N PRO A 15 -36.77 36.24 18.37
CA PRO A 15 -37.97 37.09 18.39
C PRO A 15 -38.17 37.96 17.14
N LYS A 16 -37.10 38.30 16.41
CA LYS A 16 -37.12 39.30 15.33
C LYS A 16 -37.46 38.76 13.93
N LEU A 17 -37.72 37.46 13.80
CA LEU A 17 -37.95 36.81 12.50
C LEU A 17 -39.43 36.73 12.08
N CYS A 18 -40.38 37.13 12.93
CA CYS A 18 -41.77 37.30 12.53
C CYS A 18 -42.10 38.79 12.32
N LYS A 19 -42.63 39.12 11.13
CA LYS A 19 -43.11 40.47 10.78
C LYS A 19 -44.64 40.45 10.62
N SER A 20 -45.39 40.36 11.72
CA SER A 20 -46.75 40.92 11.77
C SER A 20 -47.33 40.86 13.19
N GLY A 21 -47.86 41.99 13.63
CA GLY A 21 -48.90 42.05 14.65
C GLY A 21 -48.42 42.41 16.05
N GLU A 22 -49.01 43.47 16.59
CA GLU A 22 -48.86 44.06 17.91
C GLU A 22 -48.56 43.08 19.06
N ALA A 23 -47.62 43.49 19.92
CA ALA A 23 -47.22 42.88 21.20
C ALA A 23 -46.44 41.55 21.11
N GLY A 24 -45.14 41.66 20.81
CA GLY A 24 -44.06 41.06 21.61
C GLY A 24 -43.87 39.54 21.73
N GLU A 25 -44.81 38.70 21.30
CA GLU A 25 -44.79 37.27 21.67
C GLU A 25 -44.46 36.31 20.52
N CYS A 26 -44.35 36.80 19.29
CA CYS A 26 -44.05 35.96 18.13
C CYS A 26 -42.55 35.96 17.76
N GLY A 27 -42.03 34.77 17.45
CA GLY A 27 -40.66 34.54 17.02
C GLY A 27 -40.53 33.21 16.29
N CYS A 28 -39.37 32.98 15.67
CA CYS A 28 -39.04 31.71 15.05
C CYS A 28 -38.23 30.85 16.03
N CYS A 29 -38.65 29.61 16.18
CA CYS A 29 -37.89 28.57 16.87
C CYS A 29 -37.05 27.87 15.79
N ILE A 30 -35.73 27.98 15.88
CA ILE A 30 -34.79 27.43 14.90
C ILE A 30 -33.97 26.35 15.60
N PRO A 31 -33.72 25.19 14.98
CA PRO A 31 -32.80 24.19 15.51
C PRO A 31 -31.47 24.81 15.94
N LYS A 32 -30.85 24.31 17.00
CA LYS A 32 -29.50 24.68 17.46
C LYS A 32 -28.40 24.18 16.51
N ASP A 33 -28.73 24.00 15.23
CA ASP A 33 -27.84 23.41 14.26
C ASP A 33 -26.79 24.44 13.83
N GLU A 34 -25.62 24.24 14.42
CA GLU A 34 -24.32 24.16 13.75
C GLU A 34 -23.74 25.46 13.18
N CYS A 35 -22.64 25.87 13.82
CA CYS A 35 -21.44 26.44 13.19
C CYS A 35 -21.57 26.72 11.68
N PRO A 36 -22.14 27.86 11.27
CA PRO A 36 -22.47 28.07 9.86
C PRO A 36 -21.22 28.21 9.00
N LEU A 37 -21.11 27.31 8.02
CA LEU A 37 -19.99 27.19 7.09
C LEU A 37 -19.85 28.42 6.18
N THR A 38 -18.67 29.05 6.20
CA THR A 38 -18.34 30.18 5.31
C THR A 38 -17.77 29.70 3.99
N ASP A 39 -17.80 30.56 2.98
CA ASP A 39 -17.16 30.28 1.69
C ASP A 39 -15.63 30.22 1.80
N GLU A 40 -15.03 30.87 2.80
CA GLU A 40 -13.58 30.84 3.06
C GLU A 40 -13.14 29.51 3.69
N CYS A 41 -13.92 29.00 4.65
CA CYS A 41 -13.70 27.67 5.22
C CYS A 41 -13.87 26.57 4.16
N LYS A 42 -14.90 26.69 3.29
CA LYS A 42 -15.10 25.77 2.15
C LYS A 42 -13.93 25.79 1.17
N GLN A 43 -13.39 26.96 0.85
CA GLN A 43 -12.25 27.07 -0.08
C GLN A 43 -11.00 26.37 0.44
N LYS A 44 -10.81 26.31 1.76
CA LYS A 44 -9.72 25.57 2.40
C LYS A 44 -10.00 24.07 2.56
N GLY A 45 -11.12 23.58 2.03
CA GLY A 45 -11.55 22.18 2.20
C GLY A 45 -11.98 21.85 3.64
N GLY A 46 -12.27 22.87 4.45
CA GLY A 46 -12.63 22.72 5.86
C GLY A 46 -14.12 22.62 6.11
N HIS A 47 -14.46 22.17 7.32
CA HIS A 47 -15.81 22.21 7.87
C HIS A 47 -15.80 22.98 9.20
N CYS A 48 -16.92 23.62 9.54
CA CYS A 48 -17.02 24.40 10.77
C CYS A 48 -17.43 23.50 11.93
N THR A 49 -16.64 23.51 12.99
CA THR A 49 -16.80 22.61 14.15
C THR A 49 -16.21 23.25 15.41
N PRO A 50 -16.61 22.85 16.63
CA PRO A 50 -15.90 23.24 17.85
C PRO A 50 -14.44 22.79 17.87
N LEU A 51 -13.58 23.47 18.64
CA LEU A 51 -12.15 23.13 18.75
C LEU A 51 -11.91 21.67 19.19
N GLU A 52 -12.75 21.16 20.10
CA GLU A 52 -12.62 19.80 20.65
C GLU A 52 -12.96 18.71 19.61
N GLU A 53 -13.78 19.05 18.63
CA GLU A 53 -14.24 18.16 17.56
C GLU A 53 -13.36 18.24 16.31
N CYS A 54 -12.30 19.06 16.31
CA CYS A 54 -11.30 19.10 15.24
C CYS A 54 -10.15 18.12 15.54
N PRO A 55 -10.11 16.93 14.89
CA PRO A 55 -9.11 15.92 15.19
C PRO A 55 -7.72 16.36 14.72
N LYS A 56 -6.70 16.13 15.56
CA LYS A 56 -5.29 16.32 15.14
C LYS A 56 -4.95 15.30 14.03
N PRO A 57 -4.21 15.68 12.96
CA PRO A 57 -3.35 16.86 12.85
C PRO A 57 -4.01 18.09 12.21
N ASN A 58 -5.34 18.16 12.13
CA ASN A 58 -6.03 19.26 11.46
C ASN A 58 -5.85 20.59 12.22
N SER A 59 -5.79 21.67 11.45
CA SER A 59 -5.71 23.03 11.98
C SER A 59 -7.12 23.58 12.19
N TRP A 60 -7.33 24.20 13.35
CA TRP A 60 -8.59 24.84 13.72
C TRP A 60 -8.39 26.36 13.78
N VAL A 61 -9.19 27.11 13.02
CA VAL A 61 -9.11 28.58 12.95
C VAL A 61 -10.46 29.21 13.27
N TYR A 62 -10.50 29.98 14.35
CA TYR A 62 -11.69 30.61 14.90
C TYR A 62 -12.45 31.50 13.90
N ASP A 63 -11.77 32.43 13.23
CA ASP A 63 -12.42 33.50 12.45
C ASP A 63 -12.95 33.06 11.07
N LEU A 64 -12.69 31.81 10.68
CA LEU A 64 -13.10 31.28 9.38
C LEU A 64 -14.53 30.72 9.38
N CYS A 65 -15.21 30.67 10.52
CA CYS A 65 -16.61 30.28 10.62
C CYS A 65 -17.45 31.45 11.12
N LYS A 66 -18.72 31.53 10.67
CA LYS A 66 -19.61 32.56 11.21
C LYS A 66 -19.92 32.19 12.65
N GLN A 67 -19.61 33.09 13.58
CA GLN A 67 -20.09 33.00 14.95
C GLN A 67 -21.62 33.06 14.92
N GLY A 68 -22.26 31.90 15.10
CA GLY A 68 -23.70 31.78 15.24
C GLY A 68 -24.14 32.16 16.66
N ASN A 69 -25.41 31.92 16.97
CA ASN A 69 -25.93 32.02 18.33
C ASN A 69 -25.60 30.73 19.13
N TYR A 70 -24.37 30.25 18.96
CA TYR A 70 -23.83 29.05 19.60
C TYR A 70 -23.13 29.48 20.89
N ASP A 71 -23.33 28.75 21.99
CA ASP A 71 -22.77 29.09 23.31
C ASP A 71 -21.26 28.77 23.45
N GLY A 72 -20.55 28.56 22.33
CA GLY A 72 -19.12 28.20 22.29
C GLY A 72 -18.36 28.78 21.11
N ASP A 73 -17.04 28.65 21.14
CA ASP A 73 -16.16 29.14 20.09
C ASP A 73 -16.22 28.22 18.86
N CYS A 74 -16.71 28.75 17.74
CA CYS A 74 -16.81 28.05 16.47
C CYS A 74 -15.60 28.37 15.58
N GLY A 75 -15.05 27.38 14.88
CA GLY A 75 -13.93 27.61 13.97
C GLY A 75 -13.87 26.58 12.84
N CYS A 76 -13.07 26.89 11.82
CA CYS A 76 -12.92 26.04 10.64
C CYS A 76 -11.83 25.00 10.91
N CYS A 77 -12.20 23.73 10.86
CA CYS A 77 -11.29 22.62 10.91
C CYS A 77 -10.97 22.16 9.49
N PHE A 78 -9.69 22.17 9.12
CA PHE A 78 -9.21 21.72 7.82
C PHE A 78 -7.87 21.00 7.96
N THR A 79 -7.62 20.05 7.05
CA THR A 79 -6.29 19.47 6.87
C THR A 79 -5.40 20.56 6.27
N GLU A 80 -4.20 20.80 6.81
CA GLU A 80 -3.24 21.66 6.12
C GLU A 80 -2.88 21.01 4.78
N ILE A 81 -3.54 21.46 3.72
CA ILE A 81 -3.09 21.22 2.36
C ILE A 81 -1.82 22.04 2.26
N THR A 82 -0.65 21.42 2.22
CA THR A 82 0.61 22.10 1.89
C THR A 82 0.44 22.72 0.50
N PRO A 83 0.27 24.05 0.39
CA PRO A 83 0.11 24.67 -0.90
C PRO A 83 1.49 24.75 -1.53
N THR A 84 1.60 24.12 -2.70
CA THR A 84 2.63 24.42 -3.70
C THR A 84 2.96 25.91 -3.70
N ARG A 85 4.25 26.22 -3.46
CA ARG A 85 4.86 27.55 -3.52
C ARG A 85 4.37 28.33 -4.74
N ASP A 86 3.72 29.48 -4.51
CA ASP A 86 4.09 30.76 -5.15
C ASP A 86 3.38 31.96 -4.47
N PRO A 87 3.82 33.22 -4.69
CA PRO A 87 4.72 33.94 -3.79
C PRO A 87 4.01 35.07 -3.02
N THR A 88 4.60 35.51 -1.89
CA THR A 88 4.61 36.86 -1.26
C THR A 88 4.73 36.74 0.29
N PRO A 89 5.10 37.80 1.03
CA PRO A 89 6.49 38.16 1.25
C PRO A 89 6.74 38.35 2.76
N TYR A 90 6.92 37.27 3.51
CA TYR A 90 7.51 37.32 4.84
C TYR A 90 8.34 36.05 5.03
N PRO A 91 9.69 36.11 4.96
CA PRO A 91 10.52 34.94 5.12
C PRO A 91 10.51 34.53 6.60
N THR A 92 10.00 33.35 6.89
CA THR A 92 10.59 32.52 7.94
C THR A 92 12.04 32.28 7.54
N PRO A 93 13.04 32.50 8.43
CA PRO A 93 14.44 32.29 8.08
C PRO A 93 14.64 30.78 7.88
N GLY A 94 14.72 30.38 6.62
CA GLY A 94 15.08 29.03 6.20
C GLY A 94 16.51 29.05 5.65
N CYS A 95 17.09 27.88 5.50
CA CYS A 95 18.34 27.75 4.76
C CYS A 95 18.07 28.05 3.28
N ASP A 96 18.73 29.07 2.74
CA ASP A 96 18.60 29.41 1.32
C ASP A 96 19.51 28.49 0.49
N ASP A 97 18.92 27.87 -0.54
CA ASP A 97 19.66 27.08 -1.53
C ASP A 97 20.66 27.95 -2.30
N THR A 98 21.81 27.37 -2.60
CA THR A 98 22.82 27.98 -3.48
C THR A 98 22.97 27.15 -4.74
N ASP A 99 23.44 27.78 -5.82
CA ASP A 99 23.75 27.09 -7.07
C ASP A 99 24.81 25.99 -6.85
N GLU A 100 25.73 26.18 -5.89
CA GLU A 100 26.75 25.19 -5.56
C GLU A 100 26.19 23.95 -4.85
N CYS A 101 25.21 24.10 -3.96
CA CYS A 101 24.55 22.95 -3.32
C CYS A 101 23.68 22.18 -4.31
N LEU A 102 22.93 22.90 -5.14
CA LEU A 102 22.08 22.32 -6.17
C LEU A 102 22.90 21.57 -7.24
N ALA A 103 24.09 22.07 -7.59
CA ALA A 103 25.00 21.41 -8.53
C ALA A 103 25.49 20.04 -8.03
N GLU A 104 25.58 19.85 -6.71
CA GLU A 104 25.92 18.57 -6.09
C GLU A 104 24.68 17.67 -5.87
N GLY A 105 23.49 18.11 -6.30
CA GLY A 105 22.21 17.40 -6.11
C GLY A 105 21.71 17.40 -4.67
N GLY A 106 22.18 18.34 -3.85
CA GLY A 106 21.79 18.50 -2.46
C GLY A 106 20.74 19.59 -2.24
N GLU A 107 20.23 19.63 -1.02
CA GLU A 107 19.29 20.66 -0.54
C GLU A 107 19.86 21.36 0.69
N CYS A 108 19.73 22.69 0.77
CA CYS A 108 20.15 23.45 1.93
C CYS A 108 19.13 23.30 3.05
N ILE A 109 19.48 22.52 4.07
CA ILE A 109 18.60 22.25 5.22
C ILE A 109 19.40 22.43 6.52
N PRO A 110 18.76 22.46 7.70
CA PRO A 110 19.46 22.42 8.99
C PRO A 110 20.18 21.08 9.22
N ARG A 111 21.28 21.11 9.98
CA ARG A 111 22.13 19.93 10.24
C ARG A 111 21.37 18.73 10.79
N GLU A 112 20.41 18.99 11.65
CA GLU A 112 19.63 17.95 12.31
C GLU A 112 18.71 17.20 11.34
N GLU A 113 18.34 17.82 10.21
CA GLU A 113 17.45 17.24 9.21
C GLU A 113 18.20 16.36 8.20
N CYS A 114 19.51 16.60 8.01
CA CYS A 114 20.34 15.74 7.17
C CYS A 114 20.67 14.42 7.87
N LYS A 115 19.83 13.41 7.66
CA LYS A 115 20.02 12.06 8.22
C LYS A 115 20.94 11.21 7.33
N GLU A 116 21.72 10.34 7.97
CA GLU A 116 22.46 9.28 7.26
C GLU A 116 21.49 8.45 6.40
N PRO A 117 21.85 8.07 5.16
CA PRO A 117 23.21 8.01 4.60
C PRO A 117 23.71 9.32 3.97
N ASN A 118 22.93 10.39 4.00
CA ASN A 118 23.25 11.62 3.27
C ASN A 118 24.50 12.33 3.80
N LYS A 119 25.27 12.94 2.89
CA LYS A 119 26.50 13.66 3.17
C LYS A 119 26.20 15.14 3.44
N TRP A 120 26.63 15.61 4.62
CA TRP A 120 26.50 17.00 5.03
C TRP A 120 27.73 17.85 4.64
N VAL A 121 27.50 18.97 3.95
CA VAL A 121 28.55 19.93 3.57
C VAL A 121 28.13 21.37 3.92
N PHE A 122 28.67 21.88 5.02
CA PHE A 122 28.34 23.20 5.57
C PHE A 122 28.65 24.38 4.62
N GLU A 123 29.72 24.30 3.82
CA GLU A 123 30.21 25.44 3.02
C GLU A 123 29.38 25.74 1.77
N LEU A 124 28.46 24.85 1.40
CA LEU A 124 27.69 24.95 0.17
C LEU A 124 26.35 25.66 0.34
N CYS A 125 26.00 26.19 1.52
CA CYS A 125 24.73 26.89 1.72
C CYS A 125 24.93 28.33 2.22
N GLY A 126 23.91 29.17 2.02
CA GLY A 126 23.89 30.52 2.56
C GLY A 126 24.06 30.50 4.09
N GLN A 127 25.03 31.26 4.60
CA GLN A 127 25.30 31.30 6.03
C GLN A 127 24.39 32.31 6.72
N ASP A 128 23.39 31.81 7.45
CA ASP A 128 22.65 32.60 8.44
C ASP A 128 23.37 32.48 9.81
N PRO A 129 23.70 33.60 10.48
CA PRO A 129 24.38 33.55 11.78
C PRO A 129 23.55 32.92 12.91
N ASP A 130 22.22 32.79 12.74
CA ASP A 130 21.30 32.25 13.73
C ASP A 130 20.88 30.80 13.43
N ILE A 131 21.24 30.23 12.26
CA ILE A 131 20.85 28.87 11.81
C ILE A 131 22.05 28.11 11.20
N ASP A 132 22.37 26.92 11.74
CA ASP A 132 23.45 26.04 11.24
C ASP A 132 23.03 25.28 9.97
N CYS A 133 23.00 26.02 8.85
CA CYS A 133 22.64 25.53 7.52
C CYS A 133 23.80 24.85 6.81
N GLY A 134 23.49 23.88 5.97
CA GLY A 134 24.46 23.16 5.16
C GLY A 134 23.79 22.30 4.12
N CYS A 135 24.55 21.92 3.11
CA CYS A 135 24.04 21.18 1.98
C CYS A 135 23.96 19.70 2.35
N CYS A 136 22.74 19.17 2.35
CA CYS A 136 22.52 17.75 2.53
C CYS A 136 22.47 17.07 1.16
N ILE A 137 23.54 16.34 0.84
CA ILE A 137 23.69 15.65 -0.43
C ILE A 137 23.30 14.19 -0.24
N PRO A 138 22.29 13.66 -0.94
CA PRO A 138 21.89 12.28 -0.79
C PRO A 138 23.02 11.34 -1.23
N GLU A 139 23.42 10.40 -0.36
CA GLU A 139 24.28 9.29 -0.80
C GLU A 139 23.39 8.27 -1.51
N VAL A 140 23.42 8.31 -2.84
CA VAL A 140 22.82 7.27 -3.67
C VAL A 140 23.47 5.93 -3.34
N THR A 141 22.77 5.10 -2.56
CA THR A 141 23.10 3.67 -2.50
C THR A 141 22.91 3.07 -3.90
N PRO A 142 23.90 2.35 -4.45
CA PRO A 142 23.87 1.93 -5.84
C PRO A 142 22.91 0.76 -6.03
N THR A 143 21.64 1.02 -6.31
CA THR A 143 20.85 0.09 -7.14
C THR A 143 21.15 0.44 -8.60
N LYS A 144 22.08 -0.32 -9.18
CA LYS A 144 22.65 -0.19 -10.52
C LYS A 144 23.52 1.07 -10.72
N LYS A 145 24.82 0.80 -10.91
CA LYS A 145 25.89 1.73 -11.29
C LYS A 145 25.42 2.76 -12.34
N PRO A 146 25.59 4.08 -12.13
CA PRO A 146 25.56 5.04 -13.21
C PRO A 146 26.74 4.73 -14.14
N THR A 147 26.46 4.46 -15.41
CA THR A 147 27.51 4.40 -16.43
C THR A 147 28.16 5.79 -16.51
N PRO A 148 29.50 5.93 -16.46
CA PRO A 148 30.18 7.24 -16.41
C PRO A 148 30.29 7.90 -17.78
N TYR A 149 29.47 7.50 -18.73
CA TYR A 149 29.46 8.04 -20.09
C TYR A 149 28.00 8.36 -20.40
N PRO A 150 27.60 9.63 -20.54
CA PRO A 150 26.40 9.92 -21.31
C PRO A 150 26.64 9.28 -22.68
N THR A 151 25.76 8.36 -23.08
CA THR A 151 25.65 7.94 -24.47
C THR A 151 25.45 9.24 -25.26
N PRO A 152 26.42 9.67 -26.09
CA PRO A 152 26.35 11.00 -26.66
C PRO A 152 25.13 11.10 -27.58
N GLY A 153 24.11 11.85 -27.15
CA GLY A 153 23.10 12.48 -28.02
C GLY A 153 21.66 11.99 -27.91
N CYS A 154 21.30 11.11 -26.97
CA CYS A 154 19.90 10.83 -26.65
C CYS A 154 19.62 11.24 -25.21
N ASP A 155 18.72 12.22 -25.00
CA ASP A 155 18.33 12.68 -23.67
C ASP A 155 17.03 11.99 -23.25
N ASP A 156 17.02 11.45 -22.02
CA ASP A 156 15.83 10.84 -21.40
C ASP A 156 14.72 11.88 -21.22
N THR A 157 13.47 11.44 -21.41
CA THR A 157 12.26 12.23 -21.10
C THR A 157 11.47 11.57 -19.99
N ASP A 158 10.65 12.36 -19.29
CA ASP A 158 9.73 11.84 -18.29
C ASP A 158 8.74 10.83 -18.88
N GLU A 159 8.32 11.02 -20.15
CA GLU A 159 7.44 10.08 -20.84
C GLU A 159 8.11 8.73 -21.13
N CYS A 160 9.39 8.70 -21.52
CA CYS A 160 10.11 7.45 -21.74
C CYS A 160 10.33 6.68 -20.43
N LEU A 161 10.68 7.40 -19.36
CA LEU A 161 10.90 6.81 -18.04
C LEU A 161 9.60 6.26 -17.42
N ALA A 162 8.46 6.92 -17.65
CA ALA A 162 7.15 6.46 -17.17
C ALA A 162 6.75 5.09 -17.77
N GLU A 163 7.16 4.82 -19.01
CA GLU A 163 6.96 3.53 -19.68
C GLU A 163 8.02 2.48 -19.28
N GLY A 164 8.96 2.83 -18.38
CA GLY A 164 10.04 1.96 -17.94
C GLY A 164 11.15 1.76 -18.98
N GLY A 165 11.23 2.63 -19.98
CA GLY A 165 12.24 2.60 -21.03
C GLY A 165 13.47 3.47 -20.76
N GLU A 166 14.44 3.41 -21.68
CA GLU A 166 15.68 4.20 -21.67
C GLU A 166 15.89 4.82 -23.07
N CYS A 167 16.25 6.10 -23.15
CA CYS A 167 16.55 6.76 -24.41
C CYS A 167 17.94 6.39 -24.90
N ILE A 168 17.98 5.57 -25.96
CA ILE A 168 19.23 5.07 -26.56
C ILE A 168 19.17 5.24 -28.08
N PRO A 169 20.27 5.09 -28.84
CA PRO A 169 20.21 5.05 -30.30
C PRO A 169 19.49 3.81 -30.82
N ARG A 170 18.85 3.91 -32.00
CA ARG A 170 18.04 2.81 -32.59
C ARG A 170 18.78 1.49 -32.70
N GLU A 171 20.06 1.55 -33.02
CA GLU A 171 20.88 0.35 -33.20
C GLU A 171 21.14 -0.39 -31.87
N GLU A 172 20.99 0.27 -30.73
CA GLU A 172 21.23 -0.30 -29.41
C GLU A 172 19.98 -0.96 -28.82
N CYS A 173 18.79 -0.58 -29.28
CA CYS A 173 17.54 -1.24 -28.89
C CYS A 173 17.40 -2.58 -29.61
N LYS A 174 17.81 -3.66 -28.93
CA LYS A 174 17.70 -5.03 -29.43
C LYS A 174 16.42 -5.71 -28.94
N GLU A 175 15.87 -6.58 -29.79
CA GLU A 175 14.80 -7.51 -29.41
C GLU A 175 15.18 -8.27 -28.11
N PRO A 176 14.25 -8.47 -27.17
CA PRO A 176 12.79 -8.29 -27.32
C PRO A 176 12.29 -6.86 -27.08
N ASN A 177 13.14 -5.85 -26.91
CA ASN A 177 12.68 -4.53 -26.50
C ASN A 177 11.96 -3.76 -27.61
N LYS A 178 10.92 -3.01 -27.25
CA LYS A 178 10.13 -2.17 -28.14
C LYS A 178 10.77 -0.79 -28.31
N TRP A 179 10.97 -0.37 -29.56
CA TRP A 179 11.51 0.95 -29.91
C TRP A 179 10.41 1.98 -30.18
N VAL A 180 10.44 3.10 -29.46
CA VAL A 180 9.48 4.22 -29.62
C VAL A 180 10.23 5.55 -29.84
N PRO A 181 10.38 6.02 -31.09
CA PRO A 181 11.23 7.17 -31.41
C PRO A 181 10.73 8.50 -30.82
N ASP A 182 9.41 8.71 -30.73
CA ASP A 182 8.82 10.01 -30.35
C ASP A 182 8.87 10.34 -28.86
N LEU A 183 9.38 9.42 -28.04
CA LEU A 183 9.46 9.57 -26.58
C LEU A 183 10.82 10.07 -26.10
N CYS A 184 11.76 10.43 -26.98
CA CYS A 184 13.06 10.96 -26.58
C CYS A 184 13.30 12.33 -27.21
N THR A 185 14.13 13.15 -26.57
CA THR A 185 14.60 14.39 -27.17
C THR A 185 15.91 14.10 -27.92
N ASP A 186 15.97 14.46 -29.19
CA ASP A 186 17.16 14.27 -30.02
C ASP A 186 17.99 15.56 -30.21
N ASP A 187 19.31 15.41 -30.27
CA ASP A 187 20.13 16.30 -31.08
C ASP A 187 20.07 15.75 -32.52
N SER A 188 19.67 16.62 -33.46
CA SER A 188 19.35 16.42 -34.89
C SER A 188 20.29 15.58 -35.77
N THR A 189 21.32 14.95 -35.19
CA THR A 189 22.31 14.11 -35.85
C THR A 189 22.21 12.62 -35.49
N ILE A 190 21.38 12.21 -34.52
CA ILE A 190 21.28 10.82 -34.04
C ILE A 190 19.80 10.37 -33.99
N ASP A 191 19.50 9.18 -34.54
CA ASP A 191 18.16 8.56 -34.52
C ASP A 191 17.89 7.93 -33.13
N CYS A 192 17.44 8.79 -32.22
CA CYS A 192 17.14 8.46 -30.83
C CYS A 192 15.69 8.00 -30.64
N GLY A 193 15.45 7.26 -29.57
CA GLY A 193 14.14 6.72 -29.26
C GLY A 193 14.16 5.93 -27.96
N CYS A 194 12.96 5.79 -27.39
CA CYS A 194 12.77 5.13 -26.11
C CYS A 194 12.77 3.63 -26.35
N CYS A 195 13.75 2.95 -25.79
CA CYS A 195 13.82 1.50 -25.80
C CYS A 195 13.13 0.96 -24.54
N ILE A 196 11.91 0.49 -24.71
CA ILE A 196 11.09 -0.03 -23.62
C ILE A 196 11.32 -1.53 -23.54
N PRO A 197 11.74 -2.08 -22.39
CA PRO A 197 11.82 -3.52 -22.23
C PRO A 197 10.43 -4.10 -22.42
N GLU A 198 10.25 -4.95 -23.44
CA GLU A 198 9.02 -5.71 -23.58
C GLU A 198 9.00 -6.69 -22.42
N THR A 199 8.23 -6.34 -21.39
CA THR A 199 7.89 -7.28 -20.35
C THR A 199 6.86 -8.20 -21.00
N ASP A 200 7.35 -9.27 -21.62
CA ASP A 200 6.50 -10.34 -22.12
C ASP A 200 5.75 -10.93 -20.91
N GLU A 201 4.58 -10.39 -20.62
CA GLU A 201 3.66 -10.93 -19.62
C GLU A 201 3.39 -12.42 -19.93
N CYS A 202 3.42 -12.79 -21.21
CA CYS A 202 3.42 -14.17 -21.66
C CYS A 202 4.59 -15.01 -21.14
N LEU A 203 5.84 -14.53 -21.23
CA LEU A 203 7.01 -15.22 -20.70
C LEU A 203 7.00 -15.28 -19.17
N ALA A 204 6.47 -14.24 -18.50
CA ALA A 204 6.30 -14.23 -17.04
C ALA A 204 5.34 -15.34 -16.57
N GLU A 205 4.35 -15.69 -17.38
CA GLU A 205 3.43 -16.82 -17.18
C GLU A 205 3.98 -18.15 -17.74
N GLY A 206 5.22 -18.18 -18.26
CA GLY A 206 5.86 -19.36 -18.83
C GLY A 206 5.32 -19.80 -20.19
N GLY A 207 4.58 -18.91 -20.87
CA GLY A 207 4.03 -19.11 -22.20
C GLY A 207 4.94 -18.66 -23.34
N GLU A 208 4.55 -19.00 -24.57
CA GLU A 208 5.21 -18.59 -25.81
C GLU A 208 4.20 -17.92 -26.75
N CYS A 209 4.56 -16.80 -27.35
CA CYS A 209 3.71 -16.10 -28.32
C CYS A 209 3.72 -16.84 -29.67
N ILE A 210 2.60 -17.49 -30.01
CA ILE A 210 2.44 -18.25 -31.26
C ILE A 210 1.07 -18.00 -31.89
N PRO A 211 0.89 -18.27 -33.20
CA PRO A 211 -0.41 -18.20 -33.84
C PRO A 211 -1.42 -19.13 -33.13
N ARG A 212 -2.69 -18.68 -33.05
CA ARG A 212 -3.75 -19.45 -32.39
C ARG A 212 -3.85 -20.90 -32.85
N GLU A 213 -3.63 -21.16 -34.13
CA GLU A 213 -3.70 -22.51 -34.70
C GLU A 213 -2.60 -23.45 -34.20
N GLU A 214 -1.48 -22.91 -33.75
CA GLU A 214 -0.32 -23.67 -33.25
C GLU A 214 -0.46 -24.02 -31.76
N CYS A 215 -1.25 -23.26 -31.00
CA CYS A 215 -1.55 -23.57 -29.61
C CYS A 215 -2.53 -24.74 -29.50
N LYS A 216 -2.00 -25.96 -29.31
CA LYS A 216 -2.80 -27.18 -29.15
C LYS A 216 -3.14 -27.45 -27.68
N GLU A 217 -4.30 -28.05 -27.46
CA GLU A 217 -4.68 -28.58 -26.14
C GLU A 217 -3.59 -29.55 -25.63
N PRO A 218 -3.23 -29.49 -24.33
CA PRO A 218 -3.97 -28.86 -23.23
C PRO A 218 -3.69 -27.35 -22.99
N ASN A 219 -2.74 -26.77 -23.74
CA ASN A 219 -2.23 -25.42 -23.48
C ASN A 219 -3.32 -24.33 -23.58
N LYS A 220 -3.22 -23.31 -22.73
CA LYS A 220 -4.17 -22.19 -22.67
C LYS A 220 -3.71 -21.04 -23.56
N TRP A 221 -4.57 -20.62 -24.48
CA TRP A 221 -4.32 -19.46 -25.33
C TRP A 221 -4.90 -18.18 -24.73
N VAL A 222 -4.11 -17.11 -24.66
CA VAL A 222 -4.50 -15.78 -24.15
C VAL A 222 -4.06 -14.70 -25.13
N PHE A 223 -5.01 -14.03 -25.77
CA PHE A 223 -4.74 -13.02 -26.80
C PHE A 223 -3.95 -11.82 -26.27
N GLU A 224 -4.33 -11.32 -25.08
CA GLU A 224 -3.91 -9.99 -24.58
C GLU A 224 -2.46 -9.92 -24.10
N LEU A 225 -1.78 -11.07 -23.96
CA LEU A 225 -0.44 -11.16 -23.35
C LEU A 225 0.71 -11.13 -24.37
N CYS A 226 0.42 -11.02 -25.66
CA CYS A 226 1.41 -10.87 -26.73
C CYS A 226 1.09 -9.61 -27.55
N GLY A 227 2.12 -8.93 -28.05
CA GLY A 227 2.01 -7.67 -28.78
C GLY A 227 0.98 -7.71 -29.92
N GLN A 228 0.31 -6.58 -30.13
CA GLN A 228 -0.72 -6.41 -31.16
C GLN A 228 -0.11 -6.16 -32.54
N ASP A 229 0.26 -7.23 -33.26
CA ASP A 229 0.45 -7.15 -34.71
C ASP A 229 -0.93 -7.23 -35.39
N PRO A 230 -1.38 -6.20 -36.13
CA PRO A 230 -2.68 -6.20 -36.81
C PRO A 230 -2.78 -7.22 -37.96
N ASP A 231 -1.66 -7.79 -38.42
CA ASP A 231 -1.60 -8.71 -39.55
C ASP A 231 -1.45 -10.19 -39.14
N ILE A 232 -1.22 -10.48 -37.84
CA ILE A 232 -1.03 -11.85 -37.33
C ILE A 232 -1.83 -12.08 -36.04
N ASP A 233 -2.77 -13.04 -36.04
CA ASP A 233 -3.54 -13.47 -34.85
C ASP A 233 -2.65 -14.31 -33.92
N CYS A 234 -1.65 -13.67 -33.34
CA CYS A 234 -0.75 -14.21 -32.32
C CYS A 234 -1.38 -14.04 -30.94
N GLY A 235 -1.15 -15.01 -30.06
CA GLY A 235 -1.51 -14.90 -28.66
C GLY A 235 -0.60 -15.78 -27.81
N CYS A 236 -0.63 -15.56 -26.50
CA CYS A 236 0.21 -16.29 -25.58
C CYS A 236 -0.31 -17.71 -25.39
N CYS A 237 0.47 -18.69 -25.81
CA CYS A 237 0.19 -20.10 -25.54
C CYS A 237 0.92 -20.52 -24.27
N ILE A 238 0.17 -20.63 -23.17
CA ILE A 238 0.69 -20.98 -21.86
C ILE A 238 0.60 -22.51 -21.69
N PRO A 239 1.73 -23.22 -21.51
CA PRO A 239 1.73 -24.63 -21.22
C PRO A 239 0.96 -24.91 -19.93
N THR A 240 -0.12 -25.67 -20.03
CA THR A 240 -0.78 -26.23 -18.86
C THR A 240 0.04 -27.44 -18.42
N LEU A 241 0.80 -27.28 -17.34
CA LEU A 241 1.45 -28.41 -16.68
C LEU A 241 0.37 -29.23 -15.96
N GLU A 242 -0.29 -30.13 -16.70
CA GLU A 242 -1.08 -31.19 -16.08
C GLU A 242 -0.09 -32.13 -15.38
N CYS A 243 0.08 -32.00 -14.06
CA CYS A 243 0.75 -33.06 -13.33
C CYS A 243 -0.15 -34.30 -13.32
N PRO A 244 0.40 -35.50 -13.60
CA PRO A 244 -0.41 -36.71 -13.76
C PRO A 244 -1.04 -37.08 -12.41
N ILE A 245 -2.35 -36.87 -12.32
CA ILE A 245 -3.17 -37.26 -11.16
C ILE A 245 -3.29 -38.79 -11.17
N THR A 246 -2.79 -39.46 -10.11
CA THR A 246 -3.00 -40.90 -9.92
C THR A 246 -4.49 -41.20 -9.70
N ASP A 247 -4.97 -42.39 -10.08
CA ASP A 247 -6.38 -42.77 -9.89
C ASP A 247 -6.81 -42.68 -8.41
N GLU A 248 -5.89 -42.94 -7.49
CA GLU A 248 -6.07 -42.78 -6.04
C GLU A 248 -6.33 -41.32 -5.63
N CYS A 249 -5.70 -40.34 -6.29
CA CYS A 249 -5.93 -38.91 -6.04
C CYS A 249 -7.29 -38.44 -6.56
N LYS A 250 -7.79 -39.05 -7.66
CA LYS A 250 -9.12 -38.76 -8.21
C LYS A 250 -10.24 -39.26 -7.30
N ASP A 251 -10.10 -40.46 -6.74
CA ASP A 251 -11.09 -41.04 -5.83
C ASP A 251 -11.24 -40.24 -4.51
N HIS A 252 -10.23 -39.44 -4.18
CA HIS A 252 -10.23 -38.54 -3.02
C HIS A 252 -10.50 -37.07 -3.38
N GLY A 253 -10.86 -36.75 -4.63
CA GLY A 253 -11.23 -35.39 -5.05
C GLY A 253 -10.05 -34.40 -5.11
N GLY A 254 -8.82 -34.89 -5.25
CA GLY A 254 -7.63 -34.06 -5.33
C GLY A 254 -7.48 -33.36 -6.68
N VAL A 255 -6.93 -32.14 -6.65
CA VAL A 255 -6.53 -31.34 -7.83
C VAL A 255 -5.02 -31.10 -7.80
N CYS A 256 -4.38 -31.17 -8.97
CA CYS A 256 -2.94 -30.98 -9.10
C CYS A 256 -2.58 -29.49 -9.02
N MET A 257 -1.65 -29.10 -8.14
CA MET A 257 -1.15 -27.72 -8.04
C MET A 257 0.34 -27.65 -8.34
N GLU A 258 0.71 -26.66 -9.16
CA GLU A 258 2.04 -26.43 -9.70
C GLU A 258 2.99 -25.81 -8.66
N GLN A 259 4.10 -26.48 -8.34
CA GLN A 259 5.18 -25.91 -7.54
C GLN A 259 6.11 -25.12 -8.49
N ARG A 260 6.03 -23.79 -8.50
CA ARG A 260 6.97 -22.93 -9.25
C ARG A 260 8.41 -23.24 -8.81
N LYS A 261 9.24 -23.65 -9.78
CA LYS A 261 10.64 -24.12 -9.64
C LYS A 261 11.62 -23.01 -9.18
N MET A 262 11.56 -22.57 -7.92
CA MET A 262 12.63 -21.73 -7.34
C MET A 262 13.39 -22.40 -6.18
N MET A 263 12.86 -23.46 -5.54
CA MET A 263 13.53 -24.08 -4.38
C MET A 263 14.59 -25.15 -4.70
N GLN A 264 14.67 -25.66 -5.94
CA GLN A 264 15.63 -26.72 -6.28
C GLN A 264 17.08 -26.23 -6.43
N GLN A 265 17.31 -24.96 -6.80
CA GLN A 265 18.69 -24.44 -6.89
C GLN A 265 19.31 -24.17 -5.51
N VAL A 266 18.52 -23.74 -4.53
CA VAL A 266 18.99 -23.50 -3.16
C VAL A 266 19.41 -24.80 -2.48
N GLN A 267 18.62 -25.88 -2.65
CA GLN A 267 18.97 -27.19 -2.10
C GLN A 267 20.22 -27.79 -2.74
N LEU A 268 20.45 -27.58 -4.04
CA LEU A 268 21.66 -28.06 -4.71
C LEU A 268 22.92 -27.33 -4.19
N ILE A 269 22.82 -26.02 -3.98
CA ILE A 269 23.92 -25.20 -3.45
C ILE A 269 24.26 -25.61 -2.00
N VAL A 270 23.24 -25.82 -1.17
CA VAL A 270 23.43 -26.29 0.22
C VAL A 270 24.06 -27.69 0.25
N ALA A 271 23.63 -28.60 -0.63
CA ALA A 271 24.20 -29.94 -0.74
C ALA A 271 25.66 -29.92 -1.23
N VAL A 272 25.97 -29.09 -2.24
CA VAL A 272 27.35 -28.94 -2.76
C VAL A 272 28.26 -28.34 -1.69
N LEU A 273 27.81 -27.33 -0.96
CA LEU A 273 28.57 -26.73 0.14
C LEU A 273 28.83 -27.75 1.26
N ALA A 274 27.83 -28.56 1.63
CA ALA A 274 27.99 -29.62 2.63
C ALA A 274 29.00 -30.70 2.17
N ILE A 275 28.98 -31.07 0.90
CA ILE A 275 29.93 -32.02 0.31
C ILE A 275 31.37 -31.45 0.31
N CYS A 276 31.53 -30.17 -0.05
CA CYS A 276 32.82 -29.48 -0.02
C CYS A 276 33.40 -29.40 1.41
N VAL A 277 32.56 -29.19 2.42
CA VAL A 277 32.98 -29.17 3.84
C VAL A 277 33.43 -30.56 4.30
N VAL A 278 32.76 -31.63 3.89
CA VAL A 278 33.15 -33.01 4.25
C VAL A 278 34.44 -33.43 3.53
N ALA A 279 34.63 -33.03 2.27
CA ALA A 279 35.86 -33.31 1.53
C ALA A 279 37.09 -32.60 2.12
N ALA A 280 36.93 -31.40 2.68
CA ALA A 280 38.00 -30.64 3.33
C ALA A 280 38.46 -31.24 4.68
N LEU A 281 37.63 -32.08 5.32
CA LEU A 281 37.88 -32.63 6.66
C LEU A 281 38.28 -34.12 6.67
N GLY A 282 38.42 -34.76 5.51
CA GLY A 282 39.00 -36.11 5.40
C GLY A 282 38.20 -37.25 6.07
N GLY A 283 36.88 -37.08 6.25
CA GLY A 283 36.01 -38.08 6.87
C GLY A 283 35.57 -39.20 5.92
N SER A 284 35.57 -40.45 6.39
CA SER A 284 35.03 -41.61 5.66
C SER A 284 33.53 -41.77 5.90
N PHE A 285 32.78 -42.07 4.84
CA PHE A 285 31.32 -42.09 4.80
C PHE A 285 30.75 -43.26 5.63
N LYS A 286 30.25 -42.98 6.84
CA LYS A 286 29.18 -43.78 7.44
C LYS A 286 27.88 -43.07 7.10
N THR A 287 26.96 -43.78 6.44
CA THR A 287 25.57 -43.34 6.27
C THR A 287 25.02 -42.96 7.63
N LEU A 288 25.02 -41.65 7.91
CA LEU A 288 24.17 -41.07 8.92
C LEU A 288 22.79 -41.07 8.28
N VAL A 289 21.97 -42.02 8.71
CA VAL A 289 20.53 -41.77 8.75
C VAL A 289 20.43 -40.52 9.62
N VAL A 290 20.18 -39.38 8.99
CA VAL A 290 19.70 -38.22 9.71
C VAL A 290 18.30 -38.65 10.12
N ASP A 291 18.17 -39.09 11.37
CA ASP A 291 16.88 -39.01 12.04
C ASP A 291 16.39 -37.58 11.80
N GLU A 292 15.30 -37.43 11.05
CA GLU A 292 14.66 -36.15 10.85
C GLU A 292 14.51 -35.49 12.22
N PRO A 293 14.85 -34.19 12.37
CA PRO A 293 14.48 -33.48 13.57
C PRO A 293 12.96 -33.58 13.64
N LYS A 294 12.46 -34.37 14.58
CA LYS A 294 11.04 -34.46 14.92
C LYS A 294 10.55 -33.02 15.02
N PRO A 295 9.63 -32.56 14.14
CA PRO A 295 9.07 -31.24 14.29
C PRO A 295 8.39 -31.24 15.65
N GLU A 296 8.90 -30.44 16.58
CA GLU A 296 8.12 -30.07 17.75
C GLU A 296 6.86 -29.43 17.18
N LEU A 297 5.75 -30.17 17.31
CA LEU A 297 4.44 -29.74 16.90
C LEU A 297 4.21 -28.35 17.50
N MET A 298 3.94 -27.37 16.65
CA MET A 298 3.05 -26.29 17.03
C MET A 298 1.73 -27.00 17.35
N GLU A 299 1.42 -27.18 18.64
CA GLU A 299 0.19 -27.86 19.05
C GLU A 299 -0.99 -27.03 18.55
N LEU A 300 -1.56 -27.48 17.43
CA LEU A 300 -2.90 -27.16 17.02
C LEU A 300 -3.81 -27.76 18.10
N THR A 301 -4.12 -26.99 19.13
CA THR A 301 -5.09 -27.39 20.14
C THR A 301 -6.46 -27.30 19.48
N ILE A 302 -6.94 -28.44 18.97
CA ILE A 302 -8.32 -28.59 18.50
C ILE A 302 -9.20 -28.51 19.75
N LEU A 303 -9.57 -27.29 20.15
CA LEU A 303 -10.59 -27.05 21.17
C LEU A 303 -11.96 -27.40 20.57
N PRO A 304 -12.88 -27.98 21.36
CA PRO A 304 -14.16 -28.46 20.86
C PRO A 304 -14.99 -27.30 20.32
N ALA A 305 -15.37 -27.37 19.03
CA ALA A 305 -16.25 -26.42 18.38
C ALA A 305 -17.60 -26.33 19.14
N PHE A 306 -17.92 -25.13 19.65
CA PHE A 306 -19.25 -24.79 20.16
C PHE A 306 -19.67 -23.38 19.70
N LEU A 307 -20.72 -23.34 18.89
CA LEU A 307 -21.77 -22.31 18.71
C LEU A 307 -21.43 -20.81 18.91
N GLY A 308 -20.27 -20.34 18.45
CA GLY A 308 -20.05 -18.91 18.14
C GLY A 308 -20.79 -18.51 16.85
N GLY A 309 -21.57 -17.42 16.90
CA GLY A 309 -22.53 -17.05 15.86
C GLY A 309 -21.93 -16.77 14.47
N THR A 310 -20.79 -16.08 14.40
CA THR A 310 -20.18 -15.52 13.17
C THR A 310 -18.75 -16.03 12.96
N HIS A 311 -18.17 -15.78 11.79
CA HIS A 311 -16.74 -16.00 11.55
C HIS A 311 -15.89 -14.91 12.22
N TYR A 312 -14.57 -15.10 12.26
CA TYR A 312 -13.58 -14.16 12.82
C TYR A 312 -13.73 -13.91 14.33
N GLY A 313 -14.20 -14.92 15.04
CA GLY A 313 -14.38 -14.87 16.49
C GLY A 313 -13.08 -15.04 17.29
N ASP A 314 -13.24 -14.98 18.61
CA ASP A 314 -12.18 -15.18 19.59
C ASP A 314 -11.80 -16.68 19.68
N PRO A 315 -10.54 -17.05 19.40
CA PRO A 315 -10.05 -18.42 19.61
C PRO A 315 -10.23 -18.97 21.01
N ALA A 316 -10.29 -18.12 22.05
CA ALA A 316 -10.54 -18.54 23.43
C ALA A 316 -11.96 -19.09 23.64
N GLU A 317 -12.92 -18.63 22.84
CA GLU A 317 -14.30 -19.13 22.81
C GLU A 317 -14.48 -20.33 21.86
N GLY A 318 -13.47 -20.60 21.04
CA GLY A 318 -13.43 -21.68 20.07
C GLY A 318 -13.85 -21.24 18.67
N CYS A 319 -13.14 -21.74 17.66
CA CYS A 319 -13.40 -21.39 16.26
C CYS A 319 -14.52 -22.22 15.64
N LYS A 320 -15.13 -21.70 14.56
CA LYS A 320 -16.05 -22.49 13.74
C LYS A 320 -15.36 -23.69 13.08
N GLN A 321 -16.16 -24.64 12.59
CA GLN A 321 -15.65 -25.90 12.01
C GLN A 321 -14.75 -25.69 10.78
N ASP A 322 -14.98 -24.62 10.03
CA ASP A 322 -14.23 -24.24 8.84
C ASP A 322 -13.16 -23.16 9.12
N GLU A 323 -12.96 -22.82 10.39
CA GLU A 323 -11.96 -21.87 10.86
C GLU A 323 -10.84 -22.57 11.63
N VAL A 324 -9.66 -21.94 11.58
CA VAL A 324 -8.53 -22.32 12.43
C VAL A 324 -8.12 -21.14 13.29
N ALA A 325 -7.67 -21.42 14.51
CA ALA A 325 -7.05 -20.41 15.36
C ALA A 325 -5.67 -20.05 14.78
N VAL A 326 -5.50 -18.80 14.38
CA VAL A 326 -4.26 -18.30 13.77
C VAL A 326 -3.61 -17.31 14.71
N ARG A 327 -2.29 -17.42 14.85
CA ARG A 327 -1.43 -16.43 15.47
C ARG A 327 -0.39 -15.98 14.46
N ILE A 328 -0.33 -14.68 14.19
CA ILE A 328 0.57 -14.11 13.19
C ILE A 328 1.89 -13.75 13.86
N GLN A 329 3.01 -14.11 13.24
CA GLN A 329 4.32 -13.79 13.78
C GLN A 329 4.54 -12.27 13.83
N GLY A 330 4.96 -11.77 15.00
CA GLY A 330 5.20 -10.34 15.20
C GLY A 330 3.95 -9.50 15.48
N ILE A 331 2.78 -10.13 15.64
CA ILE A 331 1.52 -9.46 15.99
C ILE A 331 0.99 -10.03 17.31
N GLU A 332 0.49 -9.17 18.18
CA GLU A 332 -0.12 -9.59 19.43
C GLU A 332 -1.54 -10.13 19.23
N GLY A 333 -1.87 -11.20 19.96
CA GLY A 333 -3.19 -11.85 19.91
C GLY A 333 -3.33 -12.95 18.85
N ALA A 334 -4.54 -13.49 18.76
CA ALA A 334 -4.94 -14.54 17.85
C ALA A 334 -6.32 -14.25 17.26
N LEU A 335 -6.70 -14.97 16.21
CA LEU A 335 -8.02 -14.87 15.58
C LEU A 335 -8.48 -16.20 15.01
N CYS A 336 -9.79 -16.44 14.96
CA CYS A 336 -10.35 -17.50 14.15
C CYS A 336 -10.37 -17.08 12.68
N SER A 337 -9.90 -17.95 11.79
CA SER A 337 -9.63 -17.59 10.40
C SER A 337 -10.12 -18.69 9.45
N PRO A 338 -11.15 -18.42 8.63
CA PRO A 338 -11.62 -19.38 7.65
C PRO A 338 -10.66 -19.45 6.47
N LYS A 339 -10.54 -20.63 5.86
CA LYS A 339 -9.72 -20.80 4.66
C LYS A 339 -10.36 -20.08 3.47
N CYS A 340 -9.55 -19.40 2.66
CA CYS A 340 -10.09 -18.74 1.47
C CYS A 340 -10.50 -19.75 0.39
N SER A 341 -11.62 -19.48 -0.28
CA SER A 341 -12.00 -20.17 -1.52
C SER A 341 -12.01 -19.16 -2.67
N ALA A 342 -11.10 -19.30 -3.64
CA ALA A 342 -10.99 -18.37 -4.79
C ALA A 342 -10.98 -16.87 -4.38
N MET A 343 -10.20 -16.52 -3.35
CA MET A 343 -10.11 -15.17 -2.75
C MET A 343 -11.38 -14.66 -2.03
N GLN A 344 -12.41 -15.50 -1.90
CA GLN A 344 -13.65 -15.16 -1.19
C GLN A 344 -13.54 -15.52 0.29
N CYS A 345 -14.16 -14.69 1.11
CA CYS A 345 -14.19 -14.79 2.56
C CYS A 345 -15.65 -14.66 3.07
N PRO A 346 -16.04 -15.43 4.11
CA PRO A 346 -17.33 -15.27 4.77
C PRO A 346 -17.56 -13.82 5.20
N SER A 347 -18.80 -13.34 5.07
CA SER A 347 -19.17 -11.94 5.35
C SER A 347 -19.94 -11.78 6.66
N ASP A 348 -20.25 -12.86 7.36
CA ASP A 348 -20.78 -12.83 8.72
C ASP A 348 -19.63 -12.51 9.68
N VAL A 349 -19.50 -11.22 10.01
CA VAL A 349 -18.54 -10.68 10.96
C VAL A 349 -19.17 -10.52 12.35
N PRO A 350 -18.38 -10.43 13.43
CA PRO A 350 -18.90 -10.20 14.79
C PRO A 350 -19.74 -8.93 14.92
N ASP A 351 -20.65 -8.90 15.89
CA ASP A 351 -21.51 -7.73 16.13
C ASP A 351 -20.67 -6.49 16.47
N GLY A 352 -20.99 -5.35 15.86
CA GLY A 352 -20.25 -4.09 16.04
C GLY A 352 -18.92 -4.02 15.28
N CYS A 353 -18.58 -5.03 14.48
CA CYS A 353 -17.38 -4.99 13.65
C CYS A 353 -17.62 -4.25 12.31
N ASP A 354 -16.84 -3.19 12.06
CA ASP A 354 -16.81 -2.44 10.80
C ASP A 354 -15.65 -2.88 9.87
N ALA A 355 -14.76 -3.72 10.38
CA ALA A 355 -13.65 -4.27 9.60
C ALA A 355 -14.13 -5.21 8.48
N LYS A 356 -13.41 -5.22 7.36
CA LYS A 356 -13.82 -5.96 6.17
C LYS A 356 -13.05 -7.27 6.03
N PRO A 357 -13.73 -8.40 5.75
CA PRO A 357 -13.05 -9.68 5.53
C PRO A 357 -12.24 -9.64 4.24
N GLN A 358 -10.97 -10.03 4.34
CA GLN A 358 -10.04 -10.12 3.21
C GLN A 358 -9.20 -11.39 3.29
N CYS A 359 -8.95 -11.98 2.13
CA CYS A 359 -8.04 -13.11 1.98
C CYS A 359 -6.59 -12.62 1.99
N ILE A 360 -6.10 -12.27 3.18
CA ILE A 360 -4.81 -11.56 3.37
C ILE A 360 -3.77 -12.39 4.13
N LEU A 361 -4.18 -13.47 4.81
CA LEU A 361 -3.25 -14.33 5.52
C LEU A 361 -2.77 -15.46 4.62
N GLN A 362 -1.49 -15.81 4.77
CA GLN A 362 -0.90 -16.97 4.12
C GLN A 362 -0.04 -17.75 5.10
N ASP A 363 -0.31 -19.05 5.22
CA ASP A 363 0.54 -19.96 5.98
C ASP A 363 1.82 -20.28 5.19
N ALA A 364 2.98 -20.00 5.79
CA ALA A 364 4.28 -20.15 5.13
C ALA A 364 4.66 -21.62 4.86
N GLY A 365 4.12 -22.56 5.65
CA GLY A 365 4.42 -23.99 5.50
C GLY A 365 3.60 -24.67 4.41
N SER A 366 2.30 -24.43 4.39
CA SER A 366 1.35 -25.07 3.47
C SER A 366 0.97 -24.21 2.27
N GLY A 367 1.28 -22.91 2.28
CA GLY A 367 0.86 -21.95 1.27
C GLY A 367 -0.63 -21.63 1.28
N ASN A 368 -1.40 -22.22 2.21
CA ASN A 368 -2.83 -22.01 2.33
C ASN A 368 -3.12 -20.56 2.70
N LYS A 369 -4.10 -19.97 2.01
CA LYS A 369 -4.57 -18.62 2.31
C LYS A 369 -5.77 -18.67 3.25
N TYR A 370 -5.81 -17.73 4.18
CA TYR A 370 -6.88 -17.59 5.15
C TYR A 370 -7.41 -16.16 5.20
N CYS A 371 -8.66 -16.04 5.60
CA CYS A 371 -9.39 -14.79 5.69
C CYS A 371 -9.16 -14.13 7.05
N ALA A 372 -8.95 -12.83 7.04
CA ALA A 372 -8.90 -12.02 8.25
C ALA A 372 -9.67 -10.72 8.06
N LEU A 373 -10.07 -10.11 9.17
CA LEU A 373 -10.71 -8.80 9.16
C LEU A 373 -9.64 -7.72 9.04
N ALA A 374 -9.59 -7.07 7.87
CA ALA A 374 -8.72 -5.94 7.62
C ALA A 374 -9.30 -4.68 8.25
N CYS A 375 -8.49 -4.00 9.05
CA CYS A 375 -8.86 -2.81 9.83
C CYS A 375 -7.86 -1.68 9.61
N GLY A 376 -8.27 -0.44 9.87
CA GLY A 376 -7.41 0.74 9.88
C GLY A 376 -7.46 1.46 11.23
N LYS A 377 -6.82 2.62 11.32
CA LYS A 377 -6.93 3.48 12.52
C LYS A 377 -8.38 3.93 12.71
N GLY A 378 -8.98 3.58 13.84
CA GLY A 378 -10.37 3.92 14.16
C GLY A 378 -11.42 2.96 13.60
N THR A 379 -11.02 1.85 12.98
CA THR A 379 -11.95 0.77 12.61
C THR A 379 -12.28 -0.05 13.85
N ASP A 380 -13.58 -0.24 14.12
CA ASP A 380 -14.04 -1.14 15.17
C ASP A 380 -13.93 -2.60 14.71
N CYS A 381 -13.26 -3.41 15.52
CA CYS A 381 -13.05 -4.84 15.27
C CYS A 381 -14.14 -5.70 15.94
N GLY A 382 -15.11 -5.08 16.61
CA GLY A 382 -16.10 -5.76 17.44
C GLY A 382 -15.63 -5.93 18.89
N GLU A 383 -16.54 -6.37 19.75
CA GLU A 383 -16.28 -6.55 21.17
C GLU A 383 -15.15 -7.56 21.41
N GLY A 384 -14.14 -7.18 22.19
CA GLY A 384 -13.02 -8.05 22.57
C GLY A 384 -11.86 -8.12 21.56
N ALA A 385 -12.02 -7.59 20.36
CA ALA A 385 -10.96 -7.53 19.35
C ALA A 385 -10.28 -6.15 19.31
N SER A 386 -9.03 -6.11 18.87
CA SER A 386 -8.24 -4.89 18.66
C SER A 386 -7.58 -4.90 17.29
N CYS A 387 -7.50 -3.73 16.65
CA CYS A 387 -6.85 -3.58 15.36
C CYS A 387 -5.32 -3.52 15.50
N GLN A 388 -4.63 -4.54 15.02
CA GLN A 388 -3.17 -4.62 15.01
C GLN A 388 -2.62 -4.17 13.66
N ILE A 389 -1.97 -3.00 13.61
CA ILE A 389 -1.41 -2.44 12.38
C ILE A 389 -0.14 -3.20 11.97
N ILE A 390 -0.12 -3.71 10.75
CA ILE A 390 0.97 -4.55 10.21
C ILE A 390 1.80 -3.79 9.18
N PHE A 391 1.13 -2.94 8.39
CA PHE A 391 1.74 -2.06 7.39
C PHE A 391 1.10 -0.68 7.48
N THR A 392 1.71 0.32 6.85
CA THR A 392 1.21 1.70 6.87
C THR A 392 -0.24 1.76 6.35
N GLY A 393 -1.20 1.94 7.27
CA GLY A 393 -2.62 2.07 6.97
C GLY A 393 -3.43 0.77 6.94
N ILE A 394 -2.82 -0.41 7.12
CA ILE A 394 -3.52 -1.71 7.11
C ILE A 394 -3.16 -2.51 8.35
N GLY A 395 -4.18 -2.92 9.10
CA GLY A 395 -4.10 -3.80 10.24
C GLY A 395 -5.05 -4.99 10.15
N ILE A 396 -4.95 -5.88 11.13
CA ILE A 396 -5.80 -7.06 11.29
C ILE A 396 -6.41 -7.07 12.68
N CYS A 397 -7.70 -7.38 12.77
CA CYS A 397 -8.37 -7.58 14.05
C CYS A 397 -7.89 -8.86 14.72
N THR A 398 -7.38 -8.75 15.96
CA THR A 398 -6.98 -9.88 16.79
C THR A 398 -7.58 -9.76 18.19
N TYR A 399 -7.74 -10.89 18.86
CA TYR A 399 -8.15 -11.01 20.26
C TYR A 399 -6.91 -11.26 21.10
N SER A 400 -6.79 -10.56 22.23
CA SER A 400 -5.71 -10.80 23.19
C SER A 400 -5.89 -12.16 23.87
N ASP A 401 -4.77 -12.85 24.11
CA ASP A 401 -4.71 -14.17 24.77
C ASP A 401 -5.33 -14.19 26.20
#